data_AF-A0A9E3N6I1-F1
#
_entry.id   AF-A0A9E3N6I1-F1
#
_cell.length_a   1.000
_cell.length_b   1.000
_cell.length_c   1.000
_cell.angle_alpha   90.00
_cell.angle_beta   90.00
_cell.angle_gamma   90.00
#
_symmetry.space_group_name_H-M   'P 1'
#
loop_
_entity.id
_entity.type
_entity.pdbx_description
1 polymer ?
#
loop_
_entity_poly.entity_id
_entity_poly.type
_entity_poly.pdbx_seq_one_letter_code
_entity_poly.pdbx_strand_id
1 'polypeptide(L)'
;MAALLQVGAGWIAQERAALQELDSAVRQATAVLAERRTQREQHERLREDVVPDPAGTDGAMHDPMQAHAQTATGATAAHITPASGEETDRATDPAPGLPPERTIAQDADSVAAALRRVQSERDLAHERAAGLSMRIREDEQRRERARSMMAEIERQRAIEERWAKLAELIGSADGKKFRNYAQQFTLDVLLGYANTHLAQLARRYRLERVVSTAGPSLALMVRDQDMGGEVRSVNSLSGGESFLVSLALALGLASLSSNRVKVESLFIDEGFGSLDSDTLGVAMDALDALQSLGRKV
;
A
#
# COMPACT_ATOMS: atom_id res chain seq x y z
N MET A 1 -18.71 20.85 6.34
CA MET A 1 -17.23 20.94 6.51
C MET A 1 -16.77 21.00 7.98
N ALA A 2 -17.62 21.26 8.97
CA ALA A 2 -17.21 21.36 10.38
C ALA A 2 -16.99 19.99 11.10
N ALA A 3 -17.44 18.88 10.53
CA ALA A 3 -17.36 17.55 11.17
C ALA A 3 -16.00 16.84 11.00
N LEU A 4 -15.14 17.30 10.07
CA LEU A 4 -13.83 16.69 9.78
C LEU A 4 -12.69 17.21 10.69
N LEU A 5 -12.96 18.22 11.53
CA LEU A 5 -11.98 18.84 12.43
C LEU A 5 -12.15 18.43 13.91
N GLN A 6 -13.07 17.51 14.22
CA GLN A 6 -13.27 16.97 15.58
C GLN A 6 -12.53 15.65 15.80
N VAL A 7 -11.28 15.54 15.36
CA VAL A 7 -10.43 14.41 15.75
C VAL A 7 -9.59 14.85 16.93
N GLY A 8 -9.94 14.38 18.13
CA GLY A 8 -9.24 14.71 19.36
C GLY A 8 -7.79 14.22 19.33
N ALA A 9 -6.88 14.97 19.96
CA ALA A 9 -5.45 14.65 20.01
C ALA A 9 -5.14 13.23 20.53
N GLY A 10 -6.01 12.67 21.39
CA GLY A 10 -5.89 11.30 21.88
C GLY A 10 -6.10 10.23 20.80
N TRP A 11 -7.03 10.46 19.86
CA TRP A 11 -7.27 9.54 18.75
C TRP A 11 -6.09 9.55 17.77
N ILE A 12 -5.54 10.73 17.46
CA ILE A 12 -4.36 10.87 16.59
C ILE A 12 -3.15 10.18 17.22
N ALA A 13 -2.97 10.29 18.54
CA ALA A 13 -1.88 9.63 19.25
C ALA A 13 -2.02 8.09 19.22
N GLN A 14 -3.23 7.55 19.40
CA GLN A 14 -3.49 6.11 19.29
C GLN A 14 -3.24 5.60 17.87
N GLU A 15 -3.72 6.31 16.86
CA GLU A 15 -3.55 5.90 15.47
C GLU A 15 -2.06 5.93 15.06
N ARG A 16 -1.31 6.94 15.51
CA ARG A 16 0.13 7.01 15.28
C ARG A 16 0.88 5.88 15.99
N ALA A 17 0.48 5.49 17.20
CA ALA A 17 1.07 4.38 17.92
C ALA A 17 0.80 3.03 17.20
N ALA A 18 -0.42 2.80 16.72
CA ALA A 18 -0.78 1.60 15.96
C ALA A 18 0.03 1.49 14.66
N LEU A 19 0.20 2.60 13.94
CA LEU A 19 1.03 2.64 12.73
C LEU A 19 2.52 2.37 13.03
N GLN A 20 3.04 2.86 14.16
CA GLN A 20 4.41 2.59 14.59
C GLN A 20 4.64 1.12 14.96
N GLU A 21 3.67 0.47 15.61
CA GLU A 21 3.72 -0.97 15.87
C GLU A 21 3.75 -1.77 14.56
N LEU A 22 2.90 -1.42 13.60
CA LEU A 22 2.86 -2.10 12.31
C LEU A 22 4.19 -1.97 11.55
N ASP A 23 4.77 -0.78 11.53
CA ASP A 23 6.08 -0.51 10.91
C ASP A 23 7.22 -1.26 11.63
N SER A 24 7.15 -1.40 12.96
CA SER A 24 8.09 -2.21 13.73
C SER A 24 7.99 -3.70 13.40
N ALA A 25 6.77 -4.23 13.24
CA ALA A 25 6.51 -5.62 12.90
C ALA A 25 6.98 -5.94 11.47
N VAL A 26 6.77 -5.03 10.52
CA VAL A 26 7.28 -5.17 9.15
C VAL A 26 8.81 -5.19 9.15
N ARG A 27 9.48 -4.27 9.87
CA ARG A 27 10.94 -4.30 10.01
C ARG A 27 11.45 -5.61 10.57
N GLN A 28 10.84 -6.13 11.63
CA GLN A 28 11.22 -7.42 12.21
C GLN A 28 11.03 -8.57 11.22
N ALA A 29 9.91 -8.63 10.50
CA ALA A 29 9.65 -9.66 9.50
C ALA A 29 10.66 -9.61 8.35
N THR A 30 11.02 -8.41 7.87
CA THR A 30 12.04 -8.25 6.82
C THR A 30 13.43 -8.66 7.28
N ALA A 31 13.80 -8.39 8.54
CA ALA A 31 15.07 -8.83 9.12
C ALA A 31 15.15 -10.36 9.23
N VAL A 32 14.08 -11.02 9.70
CA VAL A 32 14.01 -12.49 9.78
C VAL A 32 14.08 -13.13 8.39
N LEU A 33 13.42 -12.54 7.39
CA LEU A 33 13.50 -13.01 6.01
C LEU A 33 14.92 -12.87 5.42
N ALA A 34 15.61 -11.77 5.71
CA ALA A 34 16.99 -11.57 5.30
C ALA A 34 17.91 -12.62 5.94
N GLU A 35 17.77 -12.86 7.25
CA GLU A 35 18.54 -13.88 7.98
C GLU A 35 18.28 -15.30 7.46
N ARG A 36 17.03 -15.66 7.16
CA ARG A 36 16.72 -16.97 6.60
C ARG A 36 17.29 -17.16 5.18
N ARG A 37 17.37 -16.09 4.39
CA ARG A 37 18.02 -16.14 3.07
C ARG A 37 19.52 -16.38 3.19
N THR A 38 20.20 -15.64 4.08
CA THR A 38 21.65 -15.83 4.28
C THR A 38 21.98 -17.21 4.84
N GLN A 39 21.17 -17.74 5.77
CA GLN A 39 21.32 -19.11 6.27
C GLN A 39 21.15 -20.17 5.16
N ARG A 40 20.19 -19.97 4.25
CA ARG A 40 19.97 -20.88 3.12
C ARG A 40 21.13 -20.85 2.13
N GLU A 41 21.63 -19.66 1.81
CA GLU A 41 22.82 -19.49 0.94
C GLU A 41 24.07 -20.13 1.56
N GLN A 42 24.26 -20.00 2.87
CA GLN A 42 25.36 -20.66 3.58
C GLN A 42 25.23 -22.19 3.54
N HIS A 43 24.03 -22.72 3.74
CA HIS A 43 23.78 -24.16 3.65
C HIS A 43 23.94 -24.70 2.22
N GLU A 44 23.65 -23.89 1.19
CA GLU A 44 23.85 -24.24 -0.21
C GLU A 44 25.33 -24.25 -0.59
N ARG A 45 26.13 -23.28 -0.13
CA ARG A 45 27.60 -23.27 -0.30
C ARG A 45 28.29 -24.44 0.41
N LEU A 46 27.85 -24.78 1.62
CA LEU A 46 28.37 -25.93 2.36
C LEU A 46 28.02 -27.28 1.69
N ARG A 47 26.97 -27.31 0.86
CA ARG A 47 26.64 -28.49 0.02
C ARG A 47 27.52 -28.58 -1.22
N GLU A 48 27.89 -27.46 -1.84
CA GLU A 48 28.80 -27.46 -3.00
C GLU A 48 30.24 -27.84 -2.63
N ASP A 49 30.70 -27.52 -1.41
CA ASP A 49 32.04 -27.91 -0.92
C ASP A 49 32.15 -29.40 -0.50
N VAL A 50 31.03 -30.15 -0.48
CA VAL A 50 31.01 -31.60 -0.20
C VAL A 50 30.68 -32.37 -1.47
N VAL A 51 31.54 -32.25 -2.48
CA VAL A 51 31.63 -33.21 -3.59
C VAL A 51 32.96 -33.94 -3.44
N PRO A 52 32.97 -35.21 -2.98
CA PRO A 52 34.11 -36.09 -3.21
C PRO A 52 34.11 -36.47 -4.69
N ASP A 53 35.23 -36.17 -5.35
CA ASP A 53 35.58 -36.59 -6.70
C ASP A 53 35.42 -38.13 -6.87
N PRO A 54 34.60 -38.63 -7.82
CA PRO A 54 34.58 -40.04 -8.16
C PRO A 54 35.35 -40.28 -9.46
N ALA A 55 36.68 -40.33 -9.37
CA ALA A 55 37.49 -40.95 -10.41
C ALA A 55 37.68 -42.45 -10.11
N GLY A 56 36.93 -43.28 -10.83
CA GLY A 56 37.33 -44.63 -11.20
C GLY A 56 36.96 -45.76 -10.24
N THR A 57 35.81 -46.40 -10.47
CA THR A 57 35.80 -47.86 -10.64
C THR A 57 34.54 -48.30 -11.38
N ASP A 58 34.82 -49.16 -12.35
CA ASP A 58 33.99 -49.76 -13.36
C ASP A 58 32.95 -50.74 -12.77
N GLY A 59 31.84 -50.95 -13.47
CA GLY A 59 31.01 -52.14 -13.26
C GLY A 59 29.53 -51.93 -12.97
N ALA A 60 28.77 -52.02 -14.07
CA ALA A 60 27.49 -52.74 -14.16
C ALA A 60 26.18 -52.10 -13.65
N MET A 61 25.23 -52.13 -14.58
CA MET A 61 23.78 -52.29 -14.43
C MET A 61 22.87 -51.05 -14.27
N HIS A 62 22.36 -50.67 -15.45
CA HIS A 62 20.94 -50.48 -15.81
C HIS A 62 20.25 -49.16 -15.47
N ASP A 63 20.05 -48.40 -16.54
CA ASP A 63 18.96 -47.43 -16.78
C ASP A 63 17.58 -47.97 -16.39
N PRO A 64 16.65 -47.07 -16.00
CA PRO A 64 15.57 -46.83 -16.93
C PRO A 64 15.31 -45.33 -17.18
N MET A 65 15.38 -44.98 -18.46
CA MET A 65 14.79 -43.79 -19.04
C MET A 65 13.27 -43.94 -19.17
N GLN A 66 12.62 -42.83 -18.84
CA GLN A 66 11.32 -42.31 -19.26
C GLN A 66 10.50 -43.03 -20.36
N ALA A 67 9.19 -42.84 -20.18
CA ALA A 67 8.14 -42.64 -21.19
C ALA A 67 7.51 -43.90 -21.82
N HIS A 68 6.20 -44.07 -21.61
CA HIS A 68 5.19 -43.70 -22.61
C HIS A 68 3.76 -43.93 -22.09
N ALA A 69 2.91 -42.94 -22.34
CA ALA A 69 1.46 -43.05 -22.32
C ALA A 69 0.96 -43.58 -23.68
N GLN A 70 -0.27 -44.12 -23.68
CA GLN A 70 -1.10 -44.54 -24.82
C GLN A 70 -0.68 -45.92 -25.39
N THR A 71 -1.51 -46.94 -25.57
CA THR A 71 -2.90 -47.05 -26.04
C THR A 71 -3.37 -48.49 -25.72
N ALA A 72 -4.67 -48.72 -25.50
CA ALA A 72 -5.42 -49.87 -26.05
C ALA A 72 -6.81 -49.98 -25.40
N THR A 73 -7.77 -49.46 -26.15
CA THR A 73 -9.19 -49.79 -26.15
C THR A 73 -9.41 -51.28 -26.37
N GLY A 74 -10.41 -51.89 -25.73
CA GLY A 74 -10.93 -53.19 -26.16
C GLY A 74 -11.70 -53.97 -25.10
N ALA A 75 -13.03 -53.92 -25.21
CA ALA A 75 -14.01 -55.01 -24.98
C ALA A 75 -13.79 -55.95 -23.77
N THR A 76 -14.76 -56.17 -22.89
CA THR A 76 -16.01 -56.84 -23.26
C THR A 76 -17.01 -56.74 -22.10
N ALA A 77 -18.21 -56.25 -22.41
CA ALA A 77 -19.42 -56.42 -21.62
C ALA A 77 -20.07 -57.76 -21.98
N ALA A 78 -20.65 -58.46 -21.00
CA ALA A 78 -21.64 -59.57 -21.08
C ALA A 78 -21.35 -60.56 -19.93
N HIS A 79 -22.30 -61.19 -19.25
CA HIS A 79 -23.74 -61.11 -19.19
C HIS A 79 -24.14 -61.92 -17.95
N ILE A 80 -25.08 -61.42 -17.17
CA ILE A 80 -25.80 -62.15 -16.12
C ILE A 80 -26.90 -62.98 -16.81
N THR A 81 -27.05 -64.27 -16.53
CA THR A 81 -28.35 -65.00 -16.54
C THR A 81 -28.20 -66.41 -15.94
N PRO A 82 -29.29 -67.09 -15.51
CA PRO A 82 -29.40 -67.64 -14.16
C PRO A 82 -29.73 -69.14 -14.15
N ALA A 83 -29.98 -69.66 -12.95
CA ALA A 83 -30.52 -70.99 -12.67
C ALA A 83 -31.87 -71.28 -13.34
N SER A 84 -32.14 -72.56 -13.67
CA SER A 84 -33.26 -73.38 -13.15
C SER A 84 -33.54 -74.66 -13.97
N GLY A 85 -33.78 -75.79 -13.26
CA GLY A 85 -34.63 -76.95 -13.62
C GLY A 85 -34.06 -77.98 -14.60
N GLU A 86 -34.30 -79.30 -14.54
CA GLU A 86 -35.15 -80.25 -13.78
C GLU A 86 -34.59 -81.65 -14.17
N GLU A 87 -34.16 -82.49 -13.22
CA GLU A 87 -34.87 -83.64 -12.61
C GLU A 87 -34.83 -85.01 -13.37
N THR A 88 -34.31 -86.03 -12.64
CA THR A 88 -34.64 -87.48 -12.65
C THR A 88 -34.16 -88.34 -13.84
N ASP A 89 -33.77 -89.63 -13.75
CA ASP A 89 -33.85 -90.69 -12.73
C ASP A 89 -32.89 -91.84 -13.13
N ARG A 90 -32.14 -92.45 -12.19
CA ARG A 90 -32.20 -93.90 -11.94
C ARG A 90 -31.31 -94.37 -10.79
N ALA A 91 -32.00 -94.96 -9.83
CA ALA A 91 -31.54 -95.69 -8.65
C ALA A 91 -30.55 -96.83 -8.93
N THR A 92 -29.71 -97.15 -7.92
CA THR A 92 -29.72 -98.43 -7.18
C THR A 92 -28.77 -98.31 -5.97
N ASP A 93 -29.32 -98.50 -4.77
CA ASP A 93 -28.60 -98.68 -3.50
C ASP A 93 -28.51 -100.21 -3.20
N PRO A 94 -27.53 -100.71 -2.43
CA PRO A 94 -27.75 -100.74 -0.99
C PRO A 94 -26.49 -100.48 -0.12
N ALA A 95 -26.73 -99.78 0.99
CA ALA A 95 -25.85 -99.51 2.14
C ALA A 95 -25.46 -100.79 2.96
N PRO A 96 -24.64 -100.73 4.05
CA PRO A 96 -24.01 -99.57 4.68
C PRO A 96 -22.51 -99.74 5.09
N GLY A 97 -21.81 -98.61 5.22
CA GLY A 97 -20.53 -98.51 5.92
C GLY A 97 -20.16 -97.04 6.14
N LEU A 98 -20.41 -96.50 7.34
CA LEU A 98 -19.81 -95.23 7.83
C LEU A 98 -18.28 -95.38 8.01
N PRO A 99 -17.44 -94.31 8.07
CA PRO A 99 -17.65 -92.83 8.12
C PRO A 99 -16.64 -92.07 7.14
N PRO A 100 -16.32 -90.75 7.23
CA PRO A 100 -16.76 -89.70 8.15
C PRO A 100 -17.25 -88.37 7.54
N GLU A 101 -17.95 -87.62 8.39
CA GLU A 101 -18.38 -86.23 8.27
C GLU A 101 -17.24 -85.31 7.79
N ARG A 102 -17.33 -84.79 6.56
CA ARG A 102 -16.67 -83.53 6.17
C ARG A 102 -17.57 -82.35 6.56
N THR A 103 -17.62 -82.14 7.87
CA THR A 103 -17.63 -80.88 8.62
C THR A 103 -18.36 -79.66 8.02
N ILE A 104 -19.66 -79.51 8.35
CA ILE A 104 -20.42 -78.23 8.29
C ILE A 104 -19.68 -77.08 9.02
N ALA A 105 -18.80 -77.41 9.98
CA ALA A 105 -17.96 -76.43 10.67
C ALA A 105 -16.85 -75.82 9.78
N GLN A 106 -16.36 -76.48 8.72
CA GLN A 106 -15.35 -75.91 7.81
C GLN A 106 -15.94 -74.81 6.92
N ASP A 107 -17.20 -74.96 6.50
CA ASP A 107 -17.93 -73.94 5.74
C ASP A 107 -18.30 -72.74 6.63
N ALA A 108 -18.76 -72.99 7.87
CA ALA A 108 -19.05 -71.94 8.85
C ALA A 108 -17.80 -71.12 9.24
N ASP A 109 -16.65 -71.76 9.43
CA ASP A 109 -15.39 -71.09 9.74
C ASP A 109 -14.88 -70.24 8.56
N SER A 110 -15.07 -70.71 7.32
CA SER A 110 -14.70 -69.97 6.10
C SER A 110 -15.55 -68.70 5.92
N VAL A 111 -16.86 -68.79 6.17
CA VAL A 111 -17.79 -67.65 6.12
C VAL A 111 -17.50 -66.67 7.26
N ALA A 112 -17.19 -67.15 8.46
CA ALA A 112 -16.78 -66.31 9.58
C ALA A 112 -15.46 -65.56 9.29
N ALA A 113 -14.50 -66.21 8.62
CA ALA A 113 -13.26 -65.56 8.19
C ALA A 113 -13.50 -64.50 7.11
N ALA A 114 -14.35 -64.78 6.12
CA ALA A 114 -14.74 -63.81 5.09
C ALA A 114 -15.47 -62.60 5.70
N LEU A 115 -16.37 -62.82 6.66
CA LEU A 115 -17.07 -61.75 7.37
C LEU A 115 -16.10 -60.87 8.16
N ARG A 116 -15.14 -61.45 8.90
CA ARG A 116 -14.09 -60.69 9.61
C ARG A 116 -13.24 -59.85 8.66
N ARG A 117 -12.90 -60.38 7.48
CA ARG A 117 -12.16 -59.62 6.45
C ARG A 117 -12.95 -58.42 5.95
N VAL A 118 -14.22 -58.62 5.57
CA VAL A 118 -15.09 -57.53 5.09
C VAL A 118 -15.36 -56.49 6.18
N GLN A 119 -15.50 -56.92 7.44
CA GLN A 119 -15.62 -56.00 8.58
C GLN A 119 -14.35 -55.15 8.75
N SER A 120 -13.17 -55.77 8.69
CA SER A 120 -11.90 -55.04 8.76
C SER A 120 -11.71 -54.05 7.60
N GLU A 121 -12.06 -54.44 6.37
CA GLU A 121 -12.03 -53.56 5.20
C GLU A 121 -12.99 -52.38 5.35
N ARG A 122 -14.21 -52.62 5.86
CA ARG A 122 -15.20 -51.60 6.15
C ARG A 122 -14.71 -50.63 7.23
N ASP A 123 -14.13 -51.13 8.31
CA ASP A 123 -13.64 -50.31 9.42
C ASP A 123 -12.47 -49.42 8.97
N LEU A 124 -11.52 -49.98 8.20
CA LEU A 124 -10.46 -49.22 7.53
C LEU A 124 -11.00 -48.15 6.57
N ALA A 125 -12.05 -48.46 5.81
CA ALA A 125 -12.70 -47.50 4.92
C ALA A 125 -13.39 -46.37 5.72
N HIS A 126 -14.02 -46.69 6.84
CA HIS A 126 -14.63 -45.70 7.74
C HIS A 126 -13.59 -44.78 8.37
N GLU A 127 -12.46 -45.31 8.85
CA GLU A 127 -11.37 -44.49 9.39
C GLU A 127 -10.81 -43.53 8.35
N ARG A 128 -10.58 -44.01 7.11
CA ARG A 128 -10.13 -43.16 6.00
C ARG A 128 -11.16 -42.08 5.67
N ALA A 129 -12.45 -42.43 5.61
CA ALA A 129 -13.52 -41.49 5.33
C ALA A 129 -13.63 -40.41 6.43
N ALA A 130 -13.46 -40.79 7.70
CA ALA A 130 -13.42 -39.85 8.81
C ALA A 130 -12.22 -38.90 8.72
N GLY A 131 -11.03 -39.42 8.42
CA GLY A 131 -9.82 -38.62 8.22
C GLY A 131 -9.95 -37.63 7.06
N LEU A 132 -10.51 -38.07 5.92
CA LEU A 132 -10.79 -37.19 4.78
C LEU A 132 -11.83 -36.11 5.11
N SER A 133 -12.89 -36.48 5.84
CA SER A 133 -13.93 -35.53 6.26
C SER A 133 -13.38 -34.43 7.16
N MET A 134 -12.47 -34.78 8.09
CA MET A 134 -11.79 -33.80 8.94
C MET A 134 -10.90 -32.87 8.12
N ARG A 135 -10.12 -33.41 7.17
CA ARG A 135 -9.28 -32.59 6.27
C ARG A 135 -10.10 -31.62 5.42
N ILE A 136 -11.27 -32.04 4.92
CA ILE A 136 -12.17 -31.17 4.16
C ILE A 136 -12.69 -30.03 5.04
N ARG A 137 -13.10 -30.33 6.29
CA ARG A 137 -13.56 -29.30 7.23
C ARG A 137 -12.46 -28.29 7.56
N GLU A 138 -11.23 -28.75 7.78
CA GLU A 138 -10.09 -27.87 8.00
C GLU A 138 -9.78 -27.00 6.78
N ASP A 139 -9.83 -27.56 5.57
CA ASP A 139 -9.59 -26.81 4.35
C ASP A 139 -10.67 -25.74 4.13
N GLU A 140 -11.95 -26.06 4.36
CA GLU A 140 -13.02 -25.08 4.26
C GLU A 140 -12.86 -23.95 5.29
N GLN A 141 -12.47 -24.26 6.53
CA GLN A 141 -12.16 -23.24 7.54
C GLN A 141 -10.95 -22.39 7.17
N ARG A 142 -9.93 -22.96 6.51
CA ARG A 142 -8.77 -22.19 5.99
C ARG A 142 -9.19 -21.28 4.85
N ARG A 143 -10.00 -21.77 3.91
CA ARG A 143 -10.54 -21.00 2.79
C ARG A 143 -11.38 -19.84 3.27
N GLU A 144 -12.25 -20.06 4.26
CA GLU A 144 -13.10 -19.00 4.79
C GLU A 144 -12.28 -17.91 5.50
N ARG A 145 -11.28 -18.30 6.31
CA ARG A 145 -10.33 -17.34 6.90
C ARG A 145 -9.53 -16.58 5.85
N ALA A 146 -9.12 -17.24 4.76
CA ALA A 146 -8.41 -16.58 3.67
C ALA A 146 -9.31 -15.58 2.94
N ARG A 147 -10.59 -15.93 2.68
CA ARG A 147 -11.58 -15.02 2.08
C ARG A 147 -11.80 -13.79 2.95
N SER A 148 -11.99 -13.97 4.26
CA SER A 148 -12.20 -12.85 5.18
C SER A 148 -10.98 -11.94 5.29
N MET A 149 -9.77 -12.51 5.31
CA MET A 149 -8.52 -11.74 5.32
C MET A 149 -8.31 -10.98 4.01
N MET A 150 -8.60 -11.57 2.85
CA MET A 150 -8.57 -10.89 1.55
C MET A 150 -9.56 -9.71 1.53
N ALA A 151 -10.77 -9.90 2.05
CA ALA A 151 -11.77 -8.84 2.15
C ALA A 151 -11.34 -7.70 3.10
N GLU A 152 -10.58 -8.00 4.16
CA GLU A 152 -9.98 -6.97 5.02
C GLU A 152 -8.86 -6.22 4.29
N ILE A 153 -7.97 -6.93 3.59
CA ILE A 153 -6.88 -6.31 2.81
C ILE A 153 -7.43 -5.35 1.76
N GLU A 154 -8.47 -5.72 1.02
CA GLU A 154 -9.08 -4.83 0.03
C GLU A 154 -9.70 -3.58 0.67
N ARG A 155 -10.33 -3.73 1.85
CA ARG A 155 -10.83 -2.57 2.61
C ARG A 155 -9.70 -1.65 3.05
N GLN A 156 -8.59 -2.20 3.55
CA GLN A 156 -7.43 -1.41 3.95
C GLN A 156 -6.74 -0.74 2.77
N ARG A 157 -6.64 -1.41 1.61
CA ARG A 157 -6.14 -0.82 0.37
C ARG A 157 -6.94 0.39 -0.07
N ALA A 158 -8.27 0.32 -0.03
CA ALA A 158 -9.11 1.46 -0.38
C ALA A 158 -8.92 2.66 0.57
N ILE A 159 -8.69 2.40 1.85
CA ILE A 159 -8.39 3.44 2.85
C ILE A 159 -7.00 4.04 2.58
N GLU A 160 -6.00 3.19 2.39
CA GLU A 160 -4.62 3.57 2.09
C GLU A 160 -4.55 4.41 0.82
N GLU A 161 -5.21 4.01 -0.27
CA GLU A 161 -5.22 4.76 -1.53
C GLU A 161 -5.76 6.18 -1.34
N ARG A 162 -6.81 6.35 -0.53
CA ARG A 162 -7.36 7.68 -0.22
C ARG A 162 -6.35 8.53 0.55
N TRP A 163 -5.68 7.96 1.54
CA TRP A 163 -4.66 8.67 2.31
C TRP A 163 -3.40 8.94 1.48
N ALA A 164 -3.01 8.04 0.59
CA ALA A 164 -1.91 8.20 -0.34
C ALA A 164 -2.18 9.37 -1.30
N LYS A 165 -3.39 9.47 -1.88
CA LYS A 165 -3.80 10.63 -2.70
C LYS A 165 -3.73 11.94 -1.91
N LEU A 166 -4.19 11.95 -0.66
CA LEU A 166 -4.09 13.14 0.18
C LEU A 166 -2.64 13.49 0.49
N ALA A 167 -1.81 12.49 0.75
CA ALA A 167 -0.39 12.66 1.02
C ALA A 167 0.35 13.20 -0.21
N GLU A 168 0.00 12.70 -1.40
CA GLU A 168 0.52 13.21 -2.67
C GLU A 168 0.13 14.67 -2.89
N LEU A 169 -1.08 15.10 -2.54
CA LEU A 169 -1.52 16.48 -2.75
C LEU A 169 -0.90 17.46 -1.74
N ILE A 170 -0.99 17.15 -0.44
CA ILE A 170 -0.66 18.11 0.63
C ILE A 170 0.14 17.50 1.79
N GLY A 171 0.45 16.20 1.73
CA GLY A 171 1.18 15.51 2.77
C GLY A 171 2.65 15.91 2.84
N SER A 172 3.10 16.25 4.04
CA SER A 172 4.50 16.20 4.42
C SER A 172 4.60 15.98 5.93
N ALA A 173 5.63 15.28 6.39
CA ALA A 173 5.80 14.95 7.81
C ALA A 173 5.87 16.20 8.71
N ASP A 174 6.34 17.32 8.17
CA ASP A 174 6.51 18.61 8.83
C ASP A 174 5.41 19.65 8.47
N GLY A 175 4.41 19.25 7.69
CA GLY A 175 3.34 20.11 7.19
C GLY A 175 3.80 21.25 6.25
N LYS A 176 5.07 21.29 5.81
CA LYS A 176 5.58 22.29 4.87
C LYS A 176 4.76 22.37 3.59
N LYS A 177 4.37 21.24 3.01
CA LYS A 177 3.68 21.22 1.71
C LYS A 177 2.35 21.96 1.79
N PHE A 178 1.48 21.56 2.72
CA PHE A 178 0.21 22.24 2.97
C PHE A 178 0.39 23.70 3.37
N ARG A 179 1.35 23.99 4.27
CA ARG A 179 1.62 25.36 4.72
C ARG A 179 2.02 26.27 3.56
N ASN A 180 2.89 25.81 2.67
CA ASN A 180 3.31 26.59 1.50
C ASN A 180 2.11 26.88 0.58
N TYR A 181 1.25 25.88 0.31
CA TYR A 181 0.02 26.10 -0.46
C TYR A 181 -0.91 27.14 0.21
N ALA A 182 -1.15 27.01 1.51
CA ALA A 182 -1.96 27.98 2.25
C ALA A 182 -1.36 29.40 2.21
N GLN A 183 -0.03 29.49 2.34
CA GLN A 183 0.70 30.76 2.27
C GLN A 183 0.63 31.41 0.90
N GLN A 184 0.50 30.66 -0.20
CA GLN A 184 0.31 31.25 -1.53
C GLN A 184 -0.98 32.08 -1.60
N PHE A 185 -2.08 31.60 -1.03
CA PHE A 185 -3.32 32.37 -1.00
C PHE A 185 -3.17 33.65 -0.18
N THR A 186 -2.52 33.56 0.99
CA THR A 186 -2.23 34.74 1.81
C THR A 186 -1.33 35.72 1.07
N LEU A 187 -0.32 35.22 0.35
CA LEU A 187 0.59 36.02 -0.46
C LEU A 187 -0.15 36.69 -1.62
N ASP A 188 -1.08 36.01 -2.28
CA ASP A 188 -1.86 36.59 -3.37
C ASP A 188 -2.73 37.77 -2.87
N VAL A 189 -3.32 37.65 -1.67
CA VAL A 189 -4.03 38.77 -1.03
C VAL A 189 -3.06 39.90 -0.63
N LEU A 190 -1.90 39.56 -0.06
CA LEU A 190 -0.85 40.53 0.27
C LEU A 190 -0.41 41.33 -0.96
N LEU A 191 -0.18 40.64 -2.08
CA LEU A 191 0.20 41.26 -3.35
C LEU A 191 -0.89 42.17 -3.90
N GLY A 192 -2.17 41.88 -3.65
CA GLY A 192 -3.27 42.78 -3.98
C GLY A 192 -3.15 44.14 -3.27
N TYR A 193 -2.95 44.11 -1.94
CA TYR A 193 -2.74 45.34 -1.16
C TYR A 193 -1.43 46.03 -1.53
N ALA A 194 -0.34 45.28 -1.66
CA ALA A 194 0.97 45.83 -2.01
C ALA A 194 0.93 46.51 -3.38
N ASN A 195 0.29 45.91 -4.39
CA ASN A 195 0.16 46.51 -5.72
C ASN A 195 -0.71 47.78 -5.74
N THR A 196 -1.67 47.89 -4.82
CA THR A 196 -2.46 49.12 -4.68
C THR A 196 -1.58 50.28 -4.21
N HIS A 197 -0.71 50.04 -3.23
CA HIS A 197 0.26 51.03 -2.74
C HIS A 197 1.38 51.27 -3.77
N LEU A 198 1.87 50.21 -4.41
CA LEU A 198 2.90 50.30 -5.43
C LEU A 198 2.45 51.12 -6.64
N ALA A 199 1.17 51.06 -7.01
CA ALA A 199 0.63 51.91 -8.07
C ALA A 199 0.67 53.42 -7.75
N GLN A 200 0.78 53.80 -6.47
CA GLN A 200 0.94 55.20 -6.06
C GLN A 200 2.43 55.58 -6.00
N LEU A 201 3.28 54.65 -5.52
CA LEU A 201 4.72 54.85 -5.34
C LEU A 201 5.51 54.74 -6.66
N ALA A 202 5.26 53.69 -7.44
CA ALA A 202 5.99 53.34 -8.66
C ALA A 202 5.05 52.67 -9.67
N ARG A 203 4.26 53.48 -10.39
CA ARG A 203 3.28 53.02 -11.41
C ARG A 203 3.83 52.03 -12.43
N ARG A 204 5.12 52.16 -12.77
CA ARG A 204 5.84 51.28 -13.70
C ARG A 204 5.81 49.81 -13.27
N TYR A 205 5.78 49.51 -11.98
CA TYR A 205 6.00 48.16 -11.48
C TYR A 205 4.75 47.54 -10.87
N ARG A 206 4.57 46.24 -11.12
CA ARG A 206 3.57 45.40 -10.45
C ARG A 206 4.22 44.12 -9.95
N LEU A 207 3.95 43.75 -8.70
CA LEU A 207 4.41 42.52 -8.10
C LEU A 207 3.49 41.35 -8.47
N GLU A 208 4.11 40.24 -8.85
CA GLU A 208 3.44 38.99 -9.16
C GLU A 208 4.17 37.84 -8.48
N ARG A 209 3.42 36.80 -8.11
CA ARG A 209 4.01 35.57 -7.57
C ARG A 209 4.48 34.69 -8.72
N VAL A 210 5.64 34.05 -8.56
CA VAL A 210 6.12 33.04 -9.52
C VAL A 210 5.13 31.89 -9.58
N VAL A 211 4.61 31.62 -10.78
CA VAL A 211 3.83 30.42 -11.07
C VAL A 211 4.80 29.33 -11.48
N SER A 212 4.95 28.33 -10.63
CA SER A 212 5.81 27.16 -10.89
C SER A 212 4.95 25.93 -11.15
N THR A 213 5.32 25.16 -12.18
CA THR A 213 4.74 23.84 -12.46
C THR A 213 5.31 22.75 -11.53
N ALA A 214 6.46 23.01 -10.89
CA ALA A 214 7.14 22.05 -10.02
C ALA A 214 6.60 22.05 -8.57
N GLY A 215 5.71 22.98 -8.21
CA GLY A 215 5.09 23.01 -6.88
C GLY A 215 4.81 24.43 -6.36
N PRO A 216 4.34 24.55 -5.11
CA PRO A 216 4.02 25.84 -4.53
C PRO A 216 5.29 26.68 -4.32
N SER A 217 5.34 27.85 -4.96
CA SER A 217 6.38 28.86 -4.81
C SER A 217 5.82 30.13 -4.16
N LEU A 218 6.62 30.72 -3.27
CA LEU A 218 6.39 32.03 -2.64
C LEU A 218 7.31 33.12 -3.21
N ALA A 219 8.08 32.80 -4.25
CA ALA A 219 8.96 33.76 -4.89
C ALA A 219 8.16 34.83 -5.62
N LEU A 220 8.73 36.04 -5.67
CA LEU A 220 8.14 37.21 -6.31
C LEU A 220 8.88 37.58 -7.59
N MET A 221 8.13 38.09 -8.55
CA MET A 221 8.61 38.73 -9.76
C MET A 221 7.96 40.09 -9.92
N VAL A 222 8.57 40.90 -10.79
CA VAL A 222 8.09 42.23 -11.11
C VAL A 222 7.71 42.26 -12.58
N ARG A 223 6.52 42.76 -12.86
CA ARG A 223 6.08 43.13 -14.20
C ARG A 223 6.40 44.60 -14.43
N ASP A 224 7.23 44.88 -15.41
CA ASP A 224 7.60 46.22 -15.88
C ASP A 224 6.61 46.68 -16.96
N GLN A 225 5.71 47.59 -16.60
CA GLN A 225 4.62 48.07 -17.46
C GLN A 225 5.14 48.99 -18.57
N ASP A 226 6.21 49.75 -18.32
CA ASP A 226 6.81 50.63 -19.32
C ASP A 226 7.53 49.84 -20.42
N MET A 227 7.94 48.61 -20.10
CA MET A 227 8.56 47.67 -21.02
C MET A 227 7.55 46.64 -21.55
N GLY A 228 6.33 47.09 -21.84
CA GLY A 228 5.30 46.25 -22.46
C GLY A 228 4.80 45.10 -21.59
N GLY A 229 4.99 45.17 -20.27
CA GLY A 229 4.59 44.12 -19.33
C GLY A 229 5.60 42.97 -19.21
N GLU A 230 6.87 43.22 -19.49
CA GLU A 230 7.95 42.24 -19.30
C GLU A 230 8.05 41.79 -17.84
N VAL A 231 8.22 40.49 -17.60
CA VAL A 231 8.32 39.91 -16.26
C VAL A 231 9.79 39.60 -15.95
N ARG A 232 10.33 40.23 -14.89
CA ARG A 232 11.72 40.08 -14.45
C ARG A 232 11.80 39.72 -12.97
N SER A 233 12.97 39.23 -12.55
CA SER A 233 13.24 38.96 -11.14
C SER A 233 13.25 40.25 -10.34
N VAL A 234 12.78 40.22 -9.08
CA VAL A 234 12.92 41.35 -8.15
C VAL A 234 14.37 41.80 -7.95
N ASN A 235 15.33 40.89 -8.16
CA ASN A 235 16.76 41.18 -8.02
C ASN A 235 17.33 42.06 -9.13
N SER A 236 16.60 42.31 -10.23
CA SER A 236 17.06 43.20 -11.30
C SER A 236 16.70 44.67 -11.07
N LEU A 237 15.96 44.98 -10.01
CA LEU A 237 15.60 46.35 -9.66
C LEU A 237 16.81 47.12 -9.15
N SER A 238 16.85 48.44 -9.41
CA SER A 238 17.82 49.33 -8.79
C SER A 238 17.58 49.47 -7.28
N GLY A 239 18.53 50.09 -6.55
CA GLY A 239 18.42 50.29 -5.10
C GLY A 239 17.15 51.06 -4.69
N GLY A 240 16.88 52.17 -5.35
CA GLY A 240 15.68 52.98 -5.09
C GLY A 240 14.37 52.27 -5.44
N GLU A 241 14.34 51.52 -6.55
CA GLU A 241 13.15 50.76 -6.95
C GLU A 241 12.87 49.59 -5.99
N SER A 242 13.92 48.91 -5.54
CA SER A 242 13.83 47.85 -4.53
C SER A 242 13.29 48.38 -3.20
N PHE A 243 13.66 49.62 -2.84
CA PHE A 243 13.11 50.30 -1.66
C PHE A 243 11.61 50.56 -1.82
N LEU A 244 11.16 51.15 -2.94
CA LEU A 244 9.73 51.41 -3.17
C LEU A 244 8.89 50.12 -3.17
N VAL A 245 9.41 49.05 -3.78
CA VAL A 245 8.78 47.74 -3.78
C VAL A 245 8.68 47.16 -2.37
N SER A 246 9.74 47.28 -1.57
CA SER A 246 9.76 46.81 -0.18
C SER A 246 8.82 47.61 0.71
N LEU A 247 8.77 48.94 0.52
CA LEU A 247 7.82 49.84 1.18
C LEU A 247 6.37 49.45 0.84
N ALA A 248 6.05 49.29 -0.43
CA ALA A 248 4.71 48.86 -0.85
C ALA A 248 4.31 47.52 -0.25
N LEU A 249 5.25 46.56 -0.15
CA LEU A 249 5.01 45.26 0.48
C LEU A 249 4.78 45.39 2.00
N ALA A 250 5.56 46.22 2.69
CA ALA A 250 5.38 46.50 4.13
C ALA A 250 4.01 47.15 4.41
N LEU A 251 3.60 48.11 3.57
CA LEU A 251 2.29 48.74 3.63
C LEU A 251 1.16 47.76 3.31
N GLY A 252 1.38 46.87 2.33
CA GLY A 252 0.48 45.77 2.02
C GLY A 252 0.31 44.82 3.20
N LEU A 253 1.39 44.49 3.90
CA LEU A 253 1.37 43.61 5.07
C LEU A 253 0.64 44.24 6.24
N ALA A 254 0.89 45.53 6.50
CA ALA A 254 0.16 46.29 7.51
C ALA A 254 -1.36 46.36 7.19
N SER A 255 -1.72 46.46 5.90
CA SER A 255 -3.11 46.47 5.43
C SER A 255 -3.77 45.09 5.52
N LEU A 256 -3.01 44.01 5.29
CA LEU A 256 -3.50 42.65 5.49
C LEU A 256 -3.75 42.34 6.97
N SER A 257 -2.89 42.86 7.86
CA SER A 257 -2.97 42.66 9.30
C SER A 257 -4.10 43.43 9.96
N SER A 258 -4.46 44.62 9.46
CA SER A 258 -5.45 45.51 10.10
C SER A 258 -6.81 44.87 10.37
N ASN A 259 -7.17 43.80 9.66
CA ASN A 259 -8.42 43.07 9.85
C ASN A 259 -8.40 42.09 11.06
N ARG A 260 -7.24 41.82 11.67
CA ARG A 260 -7.08 40.96 12.86
C ARG A 260 -6.18 41.55 13.95
N VAL A 261 -5.14 42.28 13.58
CA VAL A 261 -4.17 42.90 14.48
C VAL A 261 -3.83 44.28 13.93
N LYS A 262 -4.20 45.33 14.68
CA LYS A 262 -3.92 46.71 14.34
C LYS A 262 -2.41 46.95 14.48
N VAL A 263 -1.70 47.08 13.36
CA VAL A 263 -0.27 47.45 13.35
C VAL A 263 -0.19 48.96 13.46
N GLU A 264 0.24 49.46 14.62
CA GLU A 264 0.19 50.90 14.97
C GLU A 264 1.50 51.66 14.73
N SER A 265 2.61 50.95 14.51
CA SER A 265 3.95 51.53 14.32
C SER A 265 4.68 50.81 13.18
N LEU A 266 5.25 51.55 12.24
CA LEU A 266 6.09 51.04 11.15
C LEU A 266 7.47 51.70 11.22
N PHE A 267 8.51 50.94 11.54
CA PHE A 267 9.88 51.45 11.54
C PHE A 267 10.54 51.22 10.18
N ILE A 268 11.14 52.26 9.62
CA ILE A 268 11.92 52.22 8.38
C ILE A 268 13.32 52.71 8.71
N ASP A 269 14.28 51.79 8.77
CA ASP A 269 15.68 52.10 9.02
C ASP A 269 16.45 51.90 7.70
N GLU A 270 17.21 52.91 7.26
CA GLU A 270 18.18 52.80 6.14
C GLU A 270 17.68 52.74 4.68
N GLY A 271 16.45 53.20 4.40
CA GLY A 271 15.87 53.07 3.06
C GLY A 271 16.01 54.25 2.09
N PHE A 272 16.06 55.48 2.63
CA PHE A 272 15.84 56.70 1.83
C PHE A 272 17.09 57.20 1.09
N GLY A 273 18.30 56.84 1.56
CA GLY A 273 19.56 57.35 0.99
C GLY A 273 19.87 56.85 -0.43
N SER A 274 19.14 55.84 -0.90
CA SER A 274 19.28 55.28 -2.26
C SER A 274 18.31 55.89 -3.29
N LEU A 275 17.46 56.81 -2.85
CA LEU A 275 16.45 57.46 -3.70
C LEU A 275 16.96 58.79 -4.24
N ASP A 276 16.58 59.09 -5.49
CA ASP A 276 16.65 60.45 -6.01
C ASP A 276 15.61 61.35 -5.35
N SER A 277 15.74 62.67 -5.52
CA SER A 277 14.88 63.68 -4.89
C SER A 277 13.40 63.51 -5.23
N ASP A 278 13.10 63.11 -6.47
CA ASP A 278 11.73 63.03 -6.96
C ASP A 278 11.06 61.77 -6.39
N THR A 279 11.77 60.65 -6.39
CA THR A 279 11.33 59.41 -5.77
C THR A 279 11.15 59.54 -4.26
N LEU A 280 12.05 60.26 -3.58
CA LEU A 280 11.93 60.53 -2.14
C LEU A 280 10.65 61.31 -1.83
N GLY A 281 10.32 62.34 -2.63
CA GLY A 281 9.09 63.12 -2.49
C GLY A 281 7.85 62.24 -2.59
N VAL A 282 7.77 61.40 -3.63
CA VAL A 282 6.64 60.47 -3.81
C VAL A 282 6.50 59.48 -2.65
N ALA A 283 7.62 58.98 -2.12
CA ALA A 283 7.61 58.09 -0.97
C ALA A 283 7.09 58.78 0.30
N MET A 284 7.50 60.03 0.54
CA MET A 284 7.05 60.82 1.70
C MET A 284 5.56 61.16 1.59
N ASP A 285 5.10 61.60 0.41
CA ASP A 285 3.68 61.89 0.17
C ASP A 285 2.78 60.67 0.42
N ALA A 286 3.25 59.48 0.01
CA ALA A 286 2.55 58.23 0.26
C ALA A 286 2.53 57.86 1.76
N LEU A 287 3.62 58.11 2.49
CA LEU A 287 3.69 57.89 3.94
C LEU A 287 2.79 58.86 4.71
N ASP A 288 2.74 60.13 4.32
CA ASP A 288 1.85 61.14 4.91
C ASP A 288 0.37 60.80 4.69
N ALA A 289 0.02 60.32 3.49
CA ALA A 289 -1.33 59.81 3.20
C ALA A 289 -1.70 58.64 4.14
N LEU A 290 -0.75 57.80 4.52
CA LEU A 290 -0.92 56.74 5.50
C LEU A 290 -1.01 57.24 6.96
N GLN A 291 -0.29 58.31 7.31
CA GLN A 291 -0.40 58.95 8.61
C GLN A 291 -1.81 59.52 8.83
N SER A 292 -2.41 60.09 7.78
CA SER A 292 -3.78 60.63 7.79
C SER A 292 -4.85 59.57 8.09
N LEU A 293 -4.56 58.30 7.83
CA LEU A 293 -5.40 57.14 8.16
C LEU A 293 -5.25 56.67 9.63
N GLY A 294 -4.57 57.46 10.48
CA GLY A 294 -4.41 57.19 11.90
C GLY A 294 -3.24 56.27 12.25
N ARG A 295 -2.25 56.15 11.36
CA ARG A 295 -1.04 55.33 11.57
C ARG A 295 0.13 56.23 12.00
N LYS A 296 0.98 55.77 12.92
CA LYS A 296 2.24 56.46 13.23
C LYS A 296 3.36 55.77 12.45
N VAL A 297 4.02 56.54 11.58
CA VAL A 297 5.26 56.18 10.90
C VAL A 297 6.40 56.86 11.66
#